data_AF-A0A4Q2DEJ5-F1
#
_entry.id   AF-A0A4Q2DEJ5-F1
#
_cell.length_a   1.000
_cell.length_b   1.000
_cell.length_c   1.000
_cell.angle_alpha   90.00
_cell.angle_beta   90.00
_cell.angle_gamma   90.00
#
_symmetry.space_group_name_H-M   'P 1'
#
loop_
_entity.id
_entity.type
_entity.pdbx_description
1 polymer ?
#
loop_
_entity_poly.entity_id
_entity_poly.type
_entity_poly.pdbx_seq_one_letter_code
_entity_poly.pdbx_strand_id
1 'polypeptide(L)'
;MSTDLDCLQEYFEERRPDGFYPRLFVQLKELPKETFLATTTFNEDFYQQVVAWSKNQVYKVPGGEEFRATLLGMIAHEKHGTAITALGTHSLIGQDGTVVPLTDTSRCKVRLALCAPTHAPKPITIMFENQIATLNAIRDFDEAKEKVKGGMRPIAYEATKCSSDQPEGSEHNLILVNMGVKYTDDQVPERAQSSSPRKTKDRQDVPDLLNDASDSTAERSDVEPTASTSSNQLAAADDDDAYVGKRYPPELQVDYGGPCCQLKHNKLIQHNVRDIDGNLIPPWKYHVDLRPGTIVLIEATIHCYNMTQGKRDRKYYQINAHNTQVLLPSKFPVEVPVRPEAAAAGCAGQQTLPDLLAKNPATPKSRKTVADFTRIASALSKPSIIAGTSGQGSSVGSKMEGGEDVGSLGFKGKGKATIRIPVGDSKRPRKKARVEVSEDGMDVV
;
A
#
# COMPACT_ATOMS: atom_id res chain seq x y z
N MET A 1 -17.63 19.84 -23.84
CA MET A 1 -16.25 19.40 -24.17
C MET A 1 -15.20 20.41 -23.70
N SER A 2 -15.16 21.68 -24.14
CA SER A 2 -14.27 22.67 -23.47
C SER A 2 -14.73 22.93 -22.02
N THR A 3 -16.04 23.18 -21.87
CA THR A 3 -16.76 23.45 -20.61
C THR A 3 -16.46 22.51 -19.45
N ASP A 4 -16.10 21.27 -19.75
CA ASP A 4 -16.03 20.20 -18.76
C ASP A 4 -14.66 20.20 -18.05
N LEU A 5 -13.63 20.77 -18.71
CA LEU A 5 -12.29 20.99 -18.14
C LEU A 5 -12.25 22.20 -17.21
N ASP A 6 -12.94 23.29 -17.57
CA ASP A 6 -12.99 24.51 -16.76
C ASP A 6 -13.65 24.22 -15.39
N CYS A 7 -14.76 23.47 -15.38
CA CYS A 7 -15.44 22.99 -14.17
C CYS A 7 -14.54 22.08 -13.30
N LEU A 8 -13.70 21.24 -13.90
CA LEU A 8 -12.71 20.45 -13.16
C LEU A 8 -11.63 21.33 -12.50
N GLN A 9 -11.30 22.49 -13.08
CA GLN A 9 -10.28 23.38 -12.53
C GLN A 9 -10.78 24.12 -11.26
N GLU A 10 -12.07 24.49 -11.21
CA GLU A 10 -12.72 25.04 -10.00
C GLU A 10 -12.71 24.03 -8.84
N TYR A 11 -12.92 22.74 -9.11
CA TYR A 11 -12.90 21.69 -8.09
C TYR A 11 -11.55 21.50 -7.39
N PHE A 12 -10.46 22.04 -7.94
CA PHE A 12 -9.11 21.93 -7.37
C PHE A 12 -8.61 23.20 -6.68
N GLU A 13 -9.40 24.28 -6.59
CA GLU A 13 -8.93 25.54 -5.96
C GLU A 13 -8.63 25.38 -4.46
N GLU A 14 -9.47 24.66 -3.70
CA GLU A 14 -9.20 24.29 -2.30
C GLU A 14 -7.94 23.43 -2.11
N ARG A 15 -7.50 22.77 -3.20
CA ARG A 15 -6.28 21.96 -3.26
C ARG A 15 -5.06 22.76 -3.75
N ARG A 16 -5.13 24.09 -3.91
CA ARG A 16 -3.98 24.91 -4.31
C ARG A 16 -2.86 24.94 -3.24
N PRO A 17 -1.64 25.40 -3.62
CA PRO A 17 -0.49 25.52 -2.73
C PRO A 17 -0.69 26.38 -1.46
N ASP A 18 -1.84 27.04 -1.32
CA ASP A 18 -2.18 27.95 -0.22
C ASP A 18 -3.28 27.35 0.70
N GLY A 19 -3.89 26.24 0.29
CA GLY A 19 -5.13 25.68 0.86
C GLY A 19 -4.94 24.43 1.72
N PHE A 20 -5.28 23.27 1.16
CA PHE A 20 -5.25 21.98 1.87
C PHE A 20 -3.84 21.38 2.00
N TYR A 21 -3.09 21.28 0.89
CA TYR A 21 -1.84 20.52 0.86
C TYR A 21 -0.70 21.01 1.78
N PRO A 22 -0.49 22.32 2.07
CA PRO A 22 0.55 22.75 3.01
C PRO A 22 0.28 22.27 4.44
N ARG A 23 -0.98 22.37 4.87
CA ARG A 23 -1.41 21.91 6.20
C ARG A 23 -1.26 20.39 6.32
N LEU A 24 -1.64 19.66 5.28
CA LEU A 24 -1.38 18.22 5.20
C LEU A 24 0.13 17.90 5.21
N PHE A 25 0.97 18.65 4.50
CA PHE A 25 2.42 18.41 4.46
C PHE A 25 3.08 18.60 5.84
N VAL A 26 2.66 19.62 6.61
CA VAL A 26 3.09 19.81 7.99
C VAL A 26 2.63 18.62 8.86
N GLN A 27 1.35 18.25 8.81
CA GLN A 27 0.83 17.09 9.57
C GLN A 27 1.55 15.78 9.23
N LEU A 28 1.92 15.56 7.96
CA LEU A 28 2.68 14.38 7.53
C LEU A 28 4.15 14.42 7.94
N LYS A 29 4.76 15.61 8.08
CA LYS A 29 6.09 15.79 8.69
C LYS A 29 6.05 15.52 10.21
N GLU A 30 4.92 15.76 10.87
CA GLU A 30 4.72 15.55 12.31
C GLU A 30 4.39 14.08 12.67
N LEU A 31 4.06 13.23 11.70
CA LEU A 31 3.90 11.79 11.93
C LEU A 31 5.24 11.14 12.32
N PRO A 32 5.29 10.23 13.32
CA PRO A 32 6.51 9.52 13.67
C PRO A 32 7.08 8.73 12.47
N LYS A 33 8.40 8.82 12.28
CA LYS A 33 9.14 8.30 11.10
C LYS A 33 8.83 6.82 10.86
N GLU A 34 8.74 6.05 11.94
CA GLU A 34 8.52 4.60 12.02
C GLU A 34 7.11 4.19 11.57
N THR A 35 6.27 5.17 11.21
CA THR A 35 4.85 4.97 10.96
C THR A 35 4.42 5.44 9.58
N PHE A 36 4.87 6.59 9.08
CA PHE A 36 4.51 7.01 7.72
C PHE A 36 5.38 6.28 6.69
N LEU A 37 4.76 5.53 5.78
CA LEU A 37 5.48 4.62 4.87
C LEU A 37 6.47 5.36 3.94
N ALA A 38 6.23 6.65 3.70
CA ALA A 38 7.09 7.54 2.92
C ALA A 38 8.41 7.94 3.61
N THR A 39 8.51 7.74 4.92
CA THR A 39 9.69 8.07 5.76
C THR A 39 10.40 6.84 6.31
N THR A 40 9.79 5.64 6.23
CA THR A 40 10.40 4.39 6.69
C THR A 40 11.32 3.75 5.63
N THR A 41 12.51 3.33 6.05
CA THR A 41 13.46 2.54 5.26
C THR A 41 13.37 1.06 5.62
N PHE A 42 13.25 0.20 4.61
CA PHE A 42 13.16 -1.24 4.81
C PHE A 42 14.52 -1.88 5.17
N ASN A 43 14.49 -2.79 6.16
CA ASN A 43 15.61 -3.35 6.93
C ASN A 43 16.32 -2.38 7.89
N GLU A 44 15.84 -1.14 8.04
CA GLU A 44 16.27 -0.20 9.10
C GLU A 44 15.14 -0.02 10.12
N ASP A 45 14.05 0.63 9.72
CA ASP A 45 12.91 0.93 10.62
C ASP A 45 11.96 -0.27 10.78
N PHE A 46 11.95 -1.18 9.80
CA PHE A 46 11.21 -2.43 9.87
C PHE A 46 11.86 -3.52 9.02
N TYR A 47 11.74 -4.78 9.44
CA TYR A 47 12.34 -5.94 8.79
C TYR A 47 11.34 -7.06 8.53
N GLN A 48 11.70 -7.98 7.63
CA GLN A 48 10.87 -9.14 7.27
C GLN A 48 11.07 -10.28 8.26
N GLN A 49 9.99 -10.78 8.88
CA GLN A 49 9.98 -12.04 9.64
C GLN A 49 9.20 -13.12 8.86
N VAL A 50 9.83 -14.29 8.67
CA VAL A 50 9.14 -15.48 8.13
C VAL A 50 8.41 -16.20 9.27
N VAL A 51 7.11 -16.43 9.08
CA VAL A 51 6.25 -17.18 9.99
C VAL A 51 6.50 -18.68 9.80
N ALA A 52 7.09 -19.34 10.80
CA ALA A 52 7.66 -20.68 10.64
C ALA A 52 6.69 -21.77 10.12
N TRP A 53 5.42 -21.73 10.53
CA TRP A 53 4.43 -22.77 10.18
C TRP A 53 3.81 -22.59 8.78
N SER A 54 3.56 -21.35 8.34
CA SER A 54 2.96 -21.04 7.04
C SER A 54 3.98 -20.70 5.95
N LYS A 55 5.22 -20.39 6.34
CA LYS A 55 6.26 -19.77 5.50
C LYS A 55 5.88 -18.38 4.95
N ASN A 56 4.73 -17.82 5.33
CA ASN A 56 4.35 -16.45 4.98
C ASN A 56 5.29 -15.44 5.64
N GLN A 57 5.32 -14.22 5.12
CA GLN A 57 6.11 -13.12 5.65
C GLN A 57 5.20 -12.07 6.27
N VAL A 58 5.53 -11.69 7.51
CA VAL A 58 5.03 -10.48 8.17
C VAL A 58 6.18 -9.50 8.33
N TYR A 59 5.86 -8.21 8.43
CA TYR A 59 6.84 -7.14 8.56
C TYR A 59 6.79 -6.60 9.99
N LYS A 60 7.94 -6.25 10.56
CA LYS A 60 8.10 -6.00 12.00
C LYS A 60 9.05 -4.86 12.32
N VAL A 61 8.74 -4.09 13.36
CA VAL A 61 9.62 -3.05 13.90
C VAL A 61 10.68 -3.64 14.85
N PRO A 62 11.82 -2.95 15.08
CA PRO A 62 12.69 -3.20 16.22
C PRO A 62 11.88 -3.24 17.52
N GLY A 63 11.88 -4.41 18.19
CA GLY A 63 10.98 -4.71 19.32
C GLY A 63 10.08 -5.92 19.06
N GLY A 64 9.84 -6.29 17.80
CA GLY A 64 9.15 -7.53 17.43
C GLY A 64 7.62 -7.45 17.37
N GLU A 65 7.04 -6.25 17.41
CA GLU A 65 5.64 -6.00 17.03
C GLU A 65 5.45 -6.02 15.50
N GLU A 66 4.20 -6.10 15.03
CA GLU A 66 3.88 -6.04 13.59
C GLU A 66 3.94 -4.59 13.09
N PHE A 67 4.60 -4.37 11.95
CA PHE A 67 4.80 -3.06 11.34
C PHE A 67 3.50 -2.48 10.79
N ARG A 68 3.00 -1.42 11.44
CA ARG A 68 1.78 -0.69 11.12
C ARG A 68 2.11 0.61 10.39
N ALA A 69 2.05 0.54 9.07
CA ALA A 69 2.28 1.65 8.17
C ALA A 69 1.04 2.53 8.03
N THR A 70 1.24 3.84 8.13
CA THR A 70 0.33 4.86 7.66
C THR A 70 0.67 5.16 6.20
N LEU A 71 -0.32 5.14 5.31
CA LEU A 71 -0.22 5.48 3.90
C LEU A 71 -1.02 6.74 3.59
N LEU A 72 -0.54 7.53 2.65
CA LEU A 72 -1.27 8.65 2.03
C LEU A 72 -1.55 8.30 0.57
N GLY A 73 -2.75 8.57 0.10
CA GLY A 73 -3.02 8.61 -1.34
C GLY A 73 -4.38 9.19 -1.68
N MET A 74 -4.64 9.32 -2.97
CA MET A 74 -5.94 9.69 -3.51
C MET A 74 -6.58 8.47 -4.19
N ILE A 75 -7.87 8.24 -3.98
CA ILE A 75 -8.55 7.06 -4.53
C ILE A 75 -8.68 7.20 -6.06
N ALA A 76 -8.26 6.17 -6.79
CA ALA A 76 -8.38 6.07 -8.24
C ALA A 76 -9.69 5.36 -8.65
N HIS A 77 -10.10 5.54 -9.91
CA HIS A 77 -11.28 4.91 -10.52
C HIS A 77 -11.24 3.37 -10.50
N GLU A 78 -12.41 2.73 -10.66
CA GLU A 78 -12.55 1.27 -10.73
C GLU A 78 -11.64 0.63 -11.79
N LYS A 79 -11.49 1.26 -12.97
CA LYS A 79 -10.56 0.85 -14.05
C LYS A 79 -9.09 0.73 -13.61
N HIS A 80 -8.70 1.35 -12.50
CA HIS A 80 -7.35 1.27 -11.94
C HIS A 80 -7.21 0.25 -10.78
N GLY A 81 -8.29 -0.45 -10.42
CA GLY A 81 -8.30 -1.55 -9.46
C GLY A 81 -8.96 -1.25 -8.13
N THR A 82 -9.57 -0.08 -7.95
CA THR A 82 -10.53 0.16 -6.86
C THR A 82 -11.74 -0.75 -7.05
N ALA A 83 -12.20 -1.40 -6.00
CA ALA A 83 -13.32 -2.34 -6.03
C ALA A 83 -14.13 -2.21 -4.72
N ILE A 84 -15.05 -1.25 -4.72
CA ILE A 84 -15.93 -0.90 -3.59
C ILE A 84 -17.37 -1.41 -3.77
N THR A 85 -17.75 -1.76 -5.00
CA THR A 85 -18.99 -2.43 -5.44
C THR A 85 -19.33 -3.66 -4.59
N ALA A 86 -20.59 -4.11 -4.56
CA ALA A 86 -21.05 -5.31 -3.84
C ALA A 86 -20.18 -6.54 -4.13
N LEU A 87 -19.71 -6.72 -5.38
CA LEU A 87 -18.77 -7.79 -5.74
C LEU A 87 -17.38 -7.63 -5.11
N GLY A 88 -16.91 -6.40 -4.92
CA GLY A 88 -15.56 -6.10 -4.45
C GLY A 88 -14.51 -6.84 -5.28
N THR A 89 -13.58 -7.52 -4.63
CA THR A 89 -12.53 -8.30 -5.33
C THR A 89 -12.97 -9.66 -5.86
N HIS A 90 -14.28 -9.97 -5.95
CA HIS A 90 -14.78 -11.24 -6.50
C HIS A 90 -14.84 -11.21 -8.03
N SER A 91 -14.24 -12.19 -8.70
CA SER A 91 -14.37 -12.34 -10.16
C SER A 91 -15.66 -13.09 -10.49
N LEU A 92 -16.59 -12.44 -11.18
CA LEU A 92 -17.76 -13.11 -11.74
C LEU A 92 -17.42 -14.10 -12.85
N ILE A 93 -16.27 -13.96 -13.51
CA ILE A 93 -15.87 -14.86 -14.60
C ILE A 93 -14.86 -15.87 -14.05
N GLY A 94 -15.16 -17.16 -14.21
CA GLY A 94 -14.30 -18.30 -13.89
C GLY A 94 -13.15 -18.48 -14.88
N GLN A 95 -12.20 -19.37 -14.55
CA GLN A 95 -11.07 -19.70 -15.45
C GLN A 95 -11.50 -20.46 -16.72
N ASP A 96 -12.72 -20.98 -16.71
CA ASP A 96 -13.43 -21.64 -17.80
C ASP A 96 -14.40 -20.70 -18.55
N GLY A 97 -14.48 -19.43 -18.16
CA GLY A 97 -15.43 -18.45 -18.70
C GLY A 97 -16.86 -18.54 -18.13
N THR A 98 -17.12 -19.43 -17.16
CA THR A 98 -18.45 -19.54 -16.54
C THR A 98 -18.74 -18.38 -15.59
N VAL A 99 -20.02 -18.07 -15.38
CA VAL A 99 -20.44 -17.07 -14.38
C VAL A 99 -20.43 -17.71 -13.00
N VAL A 100 -19.47 -17.29 -12.16
CA VAL A 100 -19.32 -17.71 -10.76
C VAL A 100 -19.97 -16.65 -9.86
N PRO A 101 -21.16 -16.90 -9.28
CA PRO A 101 -21.82 -15.91 -8.43
C PRO A 101 -21.05 -15.66 -7.12
N LEU A 102 -21.30 -14.50 -6.51
CA LEU A 102 -20.89 -14.20 -5.16
C LEU A 102 -21.73 -15.04 -4.18
N THR A 103 -21.10 -16.01 -3.51
CA THR A 103 -21.76 -16.93 -2.55
C THR A 103 -21.17 -16.76 -1.15
N ASP A 104 -21.77 -17.39 -0.13
CA ASP A 104 -21.23 -17.37 1.24
C ASP A 104 -19.80 -17.95 1.36
N THR A 105 -19.33 -18.70 0.35
CA THR A 105 -17.94 -19.22 0.28
C THR A 105 -16.96 -18.28 -0.44
N SER A 106 -17.47 -17.25 -1.15
CA SER A 106 -16.67 -16.36 -1.98
C SER A 106 -15.84 -15.38 -1.14
N ARG A 107 -14.53 -15.33 -1.39
CA ARG A 107 -13.58 -14.47 -0.64
C ARG A 107 -13.53 -13.03 -1.20
N CYS A 108 -14.63 -12.32 -1.04
CA CYS A 108 -14.72 -10.89 -1.34
C CYS A 108 -14.00 -10.04 -0.27
N LYS A 109 -13.17 -9.10 -0.72
CA LYS A 109 -12.69 -7.93 0.04
C LYS A 109 -13.16 -6.65 -0.65
N VAL A 110 -13.18 -5.52 0.06
CA VAL A 110 -13.09 -4.21 -0.59
C VAL A 110 -11.63 -3.93 -0.96
N ARG A 111 -11.38 -3.25 -2.08
CA ARG A 111 -10.04 -2.75 -2.45
C ARG A 111 -10.09 -1.28 -2.83
N LEU A 112 -9.07 -0.53 -2.45
CA LEU A 112 -8.80 0.83 -2.88
C LEU A 112 -7.51 0.81 -3.69
N ALA A 113 -7.54 1.34 -4.92
CA ALA A 113 -6.33 1.71 -5.64
C ALA A 113 -6.03 3.18 -5.31
N LEU A 114 -4.85 3.45 -4.77
CA LEU A 114 -4.39 4.80 -4.45
C LEU A 114 -3.41 5.29 -5.52
N CYS A 115 -3.56 6.52 -5.98
CA CYS A 115 -2.60 7.24 -6.81
C CYS A 115 -2.08 8.51 -6.10
N ALA A 116 -1.08 9.17 -6.70
CA ALA A 116 -0.61 10.47 -6.26
C ALA A 116 -1.76 11.50 -6.31
N PRO A 117 -1.98 12.32 -5.26
CA PRO A 117 -3.07 13.30 -5.28
C PRO A 117 -2.91 14.35 -6.39
N THR A 118 -3.97 14.58 -7.18
CA THR A 118 -3.91 15.50 -8.32
C THR A 118 -3.63 16.94 -7.86
N HIS A 119 -2.82 17.66 -8.64
CA HIS A 119 -2.36 19.03 -8.35
C HIS A 119 -1.61 19.18 -7.01
N ALA A 120 -1.13 18.08 -6.42
CA ALA A 120 -0.27 18.13 -5.24
C ALA A 120 1.01 18.94 -5.48
N PRO A 121 1.47 19.75 -4.51
CA PRO A 121 2.78 20.36 -4.58
C PRO A 121 3.84 19.26 -4.49
N LYS A 122 4.97 19.48 -5.19
CA LYS A 122 6.07 18.52 -5.35
C LYS A 122 6.47 17.72 -4.08
N PRO A 123 6.49 18.30 -2.85
CA PRO A 123 6.79 17.54 -1.63
C PRO A 123 5.77 16.44 -1.31
N ILE A 124 4.46 16.67 -1.53
CA ILE A 124 3.41 15.66 -1.34
C ILE A 124 3.51 14.57 -2.42
N THR A 125 3.83 14.93 -3.66
CA THR A 125 4.08 13.95 -4.74
C THR A 125 5.28 13.05 -4.40
N ILE A 126 6.38 13.63 -3.89
CA ILE A 126 7.55 12.86 -3.41
C ILE A 126 7.16 11.95 -2.23
N MET A 127 6.34 12.43 -1.29
CA MET A 127 5.81 11.57 -0.22
C MET A 127 4.92 10.41 -0.75
N PHE A 128 4.29 10.54 -1.92
CA PHE A 128 3.59 9.41 -2.55
C PHE A 128 4.59 8.42 -3.18
N GLU A 129 5.50 8.90 -4.03
CA GLU A 129 6.47 8.04 -4.72
C GLU A 129 7.44 7.33 -3.76
N ASN A 130 7.78 7.94 -2.62
CA ASN A 130 8.57 7.29 -1.56
C ASN A 130 7.88 6.04 -1.00
N GLN A 131 6.54 6.02 -0.88
CA GLN A 131 5.81 4.83 -0.40
C GLN A 131 5.97 3.67 -1.39
N ILE A 132 5.91 3.96 -2.69
CA ILE A 132 6.16 3.00 -3.78
C ILE A 132 7.62 2.52 -3.76
N ALA A 133 8.58 3.43 -3.57
CA ALA A 133 9.99 3.06 -3.46
C ALA A 133 10.25 2.09 -2.29
N THR A 134 9.66 2.34 -1.11
CA THR A 134 9.76 1.46 0.05
C THR A 134 9.09 0.09 -0.19
N LEU A 135 7.95 0.06 -0.89
CA LEU A 135 7.30 -1.21 -1.29
C LEU A 135 8.12 -2.00 -2.32
N ASN A 136 8.77 -1.31 -3.26
CA ASN A 136 9.63 -1.94 -4.26
C ASN A 136 10.93 -2.48 -3.63
N ALA A 137 11.53 -1.75 -2.66
CA ALA A 137 12.70 -2.22 -1.91
C ALA A 137 12.44 -3.54 -1.16
N ILE A 138 11.21 -3.77 -0.67
CA ILE A 138 10.77 -5.06 -0.12
C ILE A 138 10.84 -6.15 -1.19
N ARG A 139 10.35 -5.88 -2.40
CA ARG A 139 10.32 -6.84 -3.52
C ARG A 139 11.72 -7.19 -4.01
N ASP A 140 12.59 -6.20 -4.16
CA ASP A 140 13.96 -6.34 -4.68
C ASP A 140 14.84 -7.20 -3.76
N PHE A 141 14.76 -6.96 -2.45
CA PHE A 141 15.43 -7.77 -1.42
C PHE A 141 15.03 -9.24 -1.49
N ASP A 142 13.75 -9.52 -1.75
CA ASP A 142 13.28 -10.88 -1.91
C ASP A 142 13.63 -11.48 -3.28
N GLU A 143 13.71 -10.68 -4.35
CA GLU A 143 14.24 -11.17 -5.64
C GLU A 143 15.75 -11.48 -5.56
N ALA A 144 16.51 -10.72 -4.77
CA ALA A 144 17.90 -11.00 -4.47
C ALA A 144 18.05 -12.34 -3.72
N LYS A 145 17.22 -12.59 -2.70
CA LYS A 145 17.17 -13.89 -2.00
C LYS A 145 16.73 -15.05 -2.90
N GLU A 146 15.82 -14.80 -3.85
CA GLU A 146 15.38 -15.77 -4.86
C GLU A 146 16.53 -16.14 -5.79
N LYS A 147 17.25 -15.14 -6.33
CA LYS A 147 18.43 -15.31 -7.20
C LYS A 147 19.53 -16.14 -6.50
N VAL A 148 19.88 -15.81 -5.25
CA VAL A 148 20.95 -16.51 -4.49
C VAL A 148 20.62 -17.98 -4.22
N LYS A 149 19.33 -18.35 -4.09
CA LYS A 149 18.90 -19.73 -3.85
C LYS A 149 18.93 -20.63 -5.09
N GLY A 150 19.12 -20.08 -6.29
CA GLY A 150 19.14 -20.85 -7.55
C GLY A 150 17.83 -21.59 -7.89
N GLY A 151 16.73 -21.25 -7.22
CA GLY A 151 15.42 -21.88 -7.41
C GLY A 151 14.66 -21.31 -8.61
N MET A 152 13.46 -21.86 -8.86
CA MET A 152 12.51 -21.20 -9.76
C MET A 152 12.12 -19.84 -9.19
N ARG A 153 12.12 -18.77 -10.00
CA ARG A 153 11.57 -17.48 -9.56
C ARG A 153 10.07 -17.63 -9.35
N PRO A 154 9.51 -17.27 -8.18
CA PRO A 154 8.08 -17.33 -7.95
C PRO A 154 7.36 -16.27 -8.79
N ILE A 155 6.09 -16.53 -9.11
CA ILE A 155 5.24 -15.50 -9.73
C ILE A 155 4.85 -14.50 -8.63
N ALA A 156 5.39 -13.29 -8.69
CA ALA A 156 5.03 -12.21 -7.80
C ALA A 156 3.74 -11.51 -8.27
N TYR A 157 2.86 -11.24 -7.31
CA TYR A 157 1.71 -10.35 -7.43
C TYR A 157 1.98 -9.25 -6.42
N GLU A 158 2.38 -8.09 -6.93
CA GLU A 158 2.88 -6.97 -6.14
C GLU A 158 1.74 -6.06 -5.66
N ALA A 159 1.98 -5.33 -4.57
CA ALA A 159 1.02 -4.37 -4.02
C ALA A 159 1.05 -3.03 -4.78
N THR A 160 1.98 -2.88 -5.72
CA THR A 160 2.13 -1.74 -6.63
C THR A 160 1.74 -2.14 -8.06
N LYS A 161 1.16 -1.21 -8.83
CA LYS A 161 0.86 -1.38 -10.28
C LYS A 161 1.14 -0.04 -11.00
N CYS A 162 1.59 -0.08 -12.25
CA CYS A 162 1.54 1.09 -13.15
C CYS A 162 0.28 1.03 -14.03
N SER A 163 -0.38 2.15 -14.31
CA SER A 163 -1.62 2.17 -15.11
C SER A 163 -1.37 1.99 -16.61
N SER A 164 -1.11 0.74 -17.01
CA SER A 164 -0.82 0.24 -18.37
C SER A 164 -1.75 0.65 -19.50
N ASP A 165 -2.90 1.24 -19.17
CA ASP A 165 -4.06 1.36 -20.06
C ASP A 165 -4.26 2.83 -20.51
N GLN A 166 -3.24 3.67 -20.28
CA GLN A 166 -3.15 5.10 -20.61
C GLN A 166 -2.09 5.32 -21.71
N PRO A 167 -2.17 6.40 -22.52
CA PRO A 167 -1.13 6.71 -23.50
C PRO A 167 0.23 7.01 -22.84
N GLU A 168 1.31 6.67 -23.55
CA GLU A 168 2.70 6.74 -23.10
C GLU A 168 3.02 8.13 -22.48
N GLY A 169 3.52 8.13 -21.24
CA GLY A 169 3.78 9.35 -20.47
C GLY A 169 2.62 9.82 -19.57
N SER A 170 1.45 9.18 -19.60
CA SER A 170 0.33 9.43 -18.68
C SER A 170 0.01 8.23 -17.77
N GLU A 171 0.99 7.33 -17.58
CA GLU A 171 0.89 6.25 -16.61
C GLU A 171 0.96 6.79 -15.17
N HIS A 172 0.14 6.23 -14.28
CA HIS A 172 0.14 6.51 -12.85
C HIS A 172 0.66 5.31 -12.08
N ASN A 173 1.55 5.55 -11.11
CA ASN A 173 1.88 4.57 -10.09
C ASN A 173 0.70 4.43 -9.11
N LEU A 174 0.37 3.18 -8.78
CA LEU A 174 -0.77 2.80 -7.97
C LEU A 174 -0.35 1.93 -6.80
N ILE A 175 -0.91 2.17 -5.61
CA ILE A 175 -0.80 1.31 -4.43
C ILE A 175 -2.15 0.61 -4.21
N LEU A 176 -2.16 -0.74 -4.21
CA LEU A 176 -3.36 -1.56 -4.07
C LEU A 176 -3.57 -1.98 -2.61
N VAL A 177 -4.41 -1.25 -1.91
CA VAL A 177 -4.78 -1.50 -0.52
C VAL A 177 -6.06 -2.33 -0.46
N ASN A 178 -6.00 -3.50 0.18
CA ASN A 178 -7.19 -4.31 0.42
C ASN A 178 -7.70 -4.03 1.85
N MET A 179 -9.01 -4.07 2.05
CA MET A 179 -9.62 -4.01 3.38
C MET A 179 -9.77 -5.43 3.95
N GLY A 180 -10.57 -5.58 5.01
CA GLY A 180 -10.97 -6.88 5.53
C GLY A 180 -11.83 -7.69 4.54
N VAL A 181 -12.31 -8.85 5.00
CA VAL A 181 -13.37 -9.57 4.26
C VAL A 181 -14.64 -8.71 4.25
N LYS A 182 -15.25 -8.50 3.08
CA LYS A 182 -16.43 -7.63 2.96
C LYS A 182 -17.68 -8.24 3.60
N TYR A 183 -17.73 -9.58 3.60
CA TYR A 183 -18.88 -10.36 4.08
C TYR A 183 -18.43 -11.47 5.05
N THR A 184 -19.24 -11.76 6.07
CA THR A 184 -19.03 -12.89 7.01
C THR A 184 -20.36 -13.46 7.51
N ASP A 185 -20.43 -14.77 7.73
CA ASP A 185 -21.53 -15.44 8.42
C ASP A 185 -21.68 -14.90 9.85
N ASP A 186 -22.92 -14.78 10.31
CA ASP A 186 -23.23 -14.43 11.70
C ASP A 186 -22.72 -15.50 12.69
N GLN A 187 -22.76 -16.78 12.29
CA GLN A 187 -22.39 -17.93 13.12
C GLN A 187 -20.89 -18.09 13.35
N VAL A 188 -20.05 -17.40 12.57
CA VAL A 188 -18.60 -17.39 12.84
C VAL A 188 -18.36 -16.48 14.05
N PRO A 189 -17.92 -17.00 15.21
CA PRO A 189 -17.58 -16.17 16.36
C PRO A 189 -16.46 -15.22 15.95
N GLU A 190 -16.55 -13.96 16.38
CA GLU A 190 -15.65 -12.91 15.88
C GLU A 190 -14.19 -13.29 16.11
N ARG A 191 -13.50 -13.63 15.03
CA ARG A 191 -12.14 -14.15 15.06
C ARG A 191 -11.16 -12.99 15.18
N ALA A 192 -11.22 -12.32 16.34
CA ALA A 192 -10.49 -11.15 16.78
C ALA A 192 -9.66 -10.48 15.67
N GLN A 193 -10.29 -9.54 14.94
CA GLN A 193 -9.54 -8.65 14.07
C GLN A 193 -8.54 -7.90 14.96
N SER A 194 -7.25 -7.90 14.58
CA SER A 194 -6.16 -7.51 15.47
C SER A 194 -6.22 -6.03 15.85
N SER A 195 -6.78 -5.76 17.03
CA SER A 195 -6.92 -4.41 17.58
C SER A 195 -5.56 -3.70 17.70
N SER A 196 -5.55 -2.39 17.46
CA SER A 196 -4.32 -1.61 17.27
C SER A 196 -3.54 -1.42 18.59
N PRO A 197 -2.25 -1.83 18.66
CA PRO A 197 -1.33 -1.39 19.70
C PRO A 197 -1.03 0.11 19.59
N ARG A 198 -0.49 0.71 20.66
CA ARG A 198 -0.10 2.13 20.71
C ARG A 198 1.42 2.29 20.53
N LYS A 199 1.84 3.39 19.90
CA LYS A 199 3.19 3.65 19.36
C LYS A 199 4.11 4.43 20.33
N THR A 200 5.43 4.38 20.07
CA THR A 200 6.47 5.19 20.75
C THR A 200 7.70 5.44 19.86
N LYS A 201 8.10 6.72 19.72
CA LYS A 201 9.47 7.33 19.68
C LYS A 201 10.61 6.68 18.85
N ASP A 202 11.60 7.38 18.27
CA ASP A 202 11.96 8.78 17.94
C ASP A 202 13.33 8.66 17.17
N ARG A 203 13.83 9.46 16.19
CA ARG A 203 13.40 10.49 15.22
C ARG A 203 14.59 10.70 14.22
N GLN A 204 14.39 11.05 12.95
CA GLN A 204 15.39 11.82 12.15
C GLN A 204 14.75 12.61 10.97
N ASP A 205 15.49 13.54 10.37
CA ASP A 205 14.91 14.80 9.84
C ASP A 205 14.67 14.88 8.32
N VAL A 206 13.61 15.62 7.95
CA VAL A 206 13.22 15.98 6.57
C VAL A 206 13.50 17.48 6.36
N PRO A 207 14.19 17.90 5.27
CA PRO A 207 14.62 19.29 5.08
C PRO A 207 13.46 20.30 5.11
N ASP A 208 13.73 21.50 5.62
CA ASP A 208 12.74 22.56 5.78
C ASP A 208 12.57 23.43 4.55
N LEU A 209 11.31 23.79 4.27
CA LEU A 209 10.91 24.63 3.15
C LEU A 209 10.77 26.09 3.59
N LEU A 210 11.83 26.61 4.23
CA LEU A 210 11.93 27.99 4.69
C LEU A 210 13.05 28.71 3.92
N ASN A 211 12.78 29.07 2.66
CA ASN A 211 13.44 30.16 1.91
C ASN A 211 12.85 30.33 0.49
N ASP A 212 11.54 30.58 0.39
CA ASP A 212 10.96 31.38 -0.70
C ASP A 212 9.57 31.86 -0.27
N ALA A 213 9.52 33.02 0.37
CA ALA A 213 8.31 33.66 0.86
C ALA A 213 8.09 34.99 0.12
N SER A 214 7.50 34.91 -1.07
CA SER A 214 6.95 36.09 -1.75
C SER A 214 5.61 36.46 -1.12
N ASP A 215 5.57 37.62 -0.45
CA ASP A 215 4.39 38.13 0.23
C ASP A 215 3.21 38.38 -0.73
N SER A 216 2.02 37.90 -0.34
CA SER A 216 0.77 38.18 -1.03
C SER A 216 -0.42 38.03 -0.06
N THR A 217 -0.71 39.09 0.69
CA THR A 217 -1.88 39.18 1.56
C THR A 217 -3.18 39.14 0.74
N ALA A 218 -4.09 38.22 1.05
CA ALA A 218 -5.40 38.12 0.42
C ALA A 218 -6.51 38.07 1.49
N GLU A 219 -7.57 38.85 1.30
CA GLU A 219 -8.69 38.96 2.23
C GLU A 219 -9.64 37.75 2.13
N ARG A 220 -10.34 37.42 3.23
CA ARG A 220 -11.36 36.36 3.25
C ARG A 220 -12.76 36.96 3.12
N SER A 221 -13.57 36.35 2.26
CA SER A 221 -15.02 36.57 2.20
C SER A 221 -15.73 35.38 2.85
N ASP A 222 -16.64 35.66 3.79
CA ASP A 222 -17.51 34.63 4.35
C ASP A 222 -18.64 34.26 3.36
N VAL A 223 -19.00 32.98 3.28
CA VAL A 223 -20.08 32.46 2.43
C VAL A 223 -20.88 31.41 3.21
N GLU A 224 -22.20 31.61 3.31
CA GLU A 224 -23.09 30.65 3.97
C GLU A 224 -23.35 29.40 3.10
N PRO A 225 -23.38 28.18 3.70
CA PRO A 225 -23.69 26.96 2.97
C PRO A 225 -25.21 26.70 2.87
N THR A 226 -25.79 26.87 1.68
CA THR A 226 -27.20 26.54 1.43
C THR A 226 -27.43 25.02 1.34
N ALA A 227 -28.24 24.47 2.24
CA ALA A 227 -28.88 23.17 2.05
C ALA A 227 -30.16 23.36 1.18
N SER A 228 -30.75 22.37 0.50
CA SER A 228 -30.67 20.91 0.66
C SER A 228 -31.13 20.19 -0.63
N THR A 229 -30.81 18.91 -0.79
CA THR A 229 -31.35 18.03 -1.84
C THR A 229 -31.94 16.77 -1.21
N SER A 230 -33.23 16.52 -1.44
CA SER A 230 -33.97 15.38 -0.88
C SER A 230 -33.65 14.06 -1.58
N SER A 231 -33.40 13.00 -0.79
CA SER A 231 -33.22 11.62 -1.28
C SER A 231 -34.26 10.67 -0.69
N ASN A 232 -34.54 9.57 -1.39
CA ASN A 232 -35.63 8.65 -1.05
C ASN A 232 -35.37 7.89 0.26
N GLN A 233 -36.39 7.79 1.10
CA GLN A 233 -36.37 7.00 2.34
C GLN A 233 -36.39 5.49 2.04
N LEU A 234 -35.21 4.90 1.83
CA LEU A 234 -34.96 3.58 2.38
C LEU A 234 -35.03 3.70 3.90
N ALA A 235 -35.66 2.72 4.57
CA ALA A 235 -35.91 2.79 6.01
C ALA A 235 -34.58 3.00 6.77
N ALA A 236 -34.49 4.11 7.50
CA ALA A 236 -33.33 4.38 8.34
C ALA A 236 -33.28 3.33 9.46
N ALA A 237 -32.24 2.49 9.43
CA ALA A 237 -31.78 1.85 10.65
C ALA A 237 -31.17 2.96 11.53
N ASP A 238 -31.46 2.95 12.83
CA ASP A 238 -31.03 4.01 13.74
C ASP A 238 -29.50 4.19 13.69
N ASP A 239 -29.05 5.39 13.30
CA ASP A 239 -27.65 5.69 12.96
C ASP A 239 -26.74 5.69 14.23
N ASP A 240 -27.34 5.88 15.42
CA ASP A 240 -26.66 5.92 16.73
C ASP A 240 -25.87 4.64 17.06
N ASP A 241 -26.27 3.48 16.53
CA ASP A 241 -25.67 2.17 16.83
C ASP A 241 -24.52 1.79 15.87
N ALA A 242 -23.89 2.72 15.14
CA ALA A 242 -22.82 2.41 14.18
C ALA A 242 -21.46 2.09 14.85
N TYR A 243 -20.99 0.83 14.76
CA TYR A 243 -19.69 0.41 15.32
C TYR A 243 -18.90 -0.54 14.40
N VAL A 244 -17.56 -0.51 14.47
CA VAL A 244 -16.66 -1.35 13.67
C VAL A 244 -16.91 -2.83 13.97
N GLY A 245 -17.11 -3.64 12.91
CA GLY A 245 -17.48 -5.06 13.04
C GLY A 245 -18.99 -5.32 13.00
N LYS A 246 -19.85 -4.29 13.13
CA LYS A 246 -21.31 -4.41 12.96
C LYS A 246 -21.64 -5.06 11.61
N ARG A 247 -22.63 -5.95 11.63
CA ARG A 247 -23.06 -6.77 10.49
C ARG A 247 -24.39 -6.25 9.95
N TYR A 248 -24.51 -6.14 8.64
CA TYR A 248 -25.67 -5.58 7.95
C TYR A 248 -26.21 -6.51 6.84
N PRO A 249 -27.49 -6.37 6.43
CA PRO A 249 -28.01 -6.99 5.23
C PRO A 249 -27.18 -6.56 3.99
N PRO A 250 -26.70 -7.52 3.15
CA PRO A 250 -26.03 -7.19 1.89
C PRO A 250 -26.83 -6.28 0.95
N GLU A 251 -28.17 -6.33 1.05
CA GLU A 251 -29.16 -5.58 0.27
C GLU A 251 -29.06 -4.05 0.44
N LEU A 252 -28.33 -3.55 1.44
CA LEU A 252 -28.06 -2.11 1.58
C LEU A 252 -27.07 -1.58 0.53
N GLN A 253 -26.29 -2.45 -0.14
CA GLN A 253 -25.46 -2.05 -1.28
C GLN A 253 -26.32 -1.79 -2.51
N VAL A 254 -26.18 -0.61 -3.13
CA VAL A 254 -27.00 -0.14 -4.27
C VAL A 254 -26.99 -1.13 -5.45
N ASP A 255 -25.84 -1.75 -5.72
CA ASP A 255 -25.62 -2.72 -6.80
C ASP A 255 -25.88 -4.18 -6.43
N TYR A 256 -26.22 -4.50 -5.18
CA TYR A 256 -26.47 -5.88 -4.77
C TYR A 256 -27.75 -6.46 -5.38
N GLY A 257 -27.78 -7.78 -5.51
CA GLY A 257 -28.88 -8.55 -6.09
C GLY A 257 -28.60 -9.02 -7.51
N GLY A 258 -29.64 -9.49 -8.20
CA GLY A 258 -29.51 -10.20 -9.46
C GLY A 258 -28.88 -11.60 -9.30
N PRO A 259 -28.85 -12.42 -10.38
CA PRO A 259 -28.31 -13.78 -10.33
C PRO A 259 -26.82 -13.87 -9.97
N CYS A 260 -26.08 -12.76 -10.09
CA CYS A 260 -24.68 -12.65 -9.72
C CYS A 260 -24.42 -12.60 -8.20
N CYS A 261 -25.44 -12.29 -7.38
CA CYS A 261 -25.33 -12.19 -5.92
C CYS A 261 -26.21 -13.24 -5.25
N GLN A 262 -25.60 -14.21 -4.57
CA GLN A 262 -26.25 -15.38 -3.97
C GLN A 262 -25.72 -15.65 -2.55
N LEU A 263 -25.51 -14.60 -1.75
CA LEU A 263 -25.29 -14.73 -0.31
C LEU A 263 -26.61 -15.17 0.35
N LYS A 264 -26.52 -16.00 1.39
CA LYS A 264 -27.69 -16.42 2.19
C LYS A 264 -27.47 -16.16 3.67
N HIS A 265 -26.26 -16.46 4.14
CA HIS A 265 -25.88 -16.35 5.55
C HIS A 265 -24.93 -15.17 5.80
N ASN A 266 -24.03 -14.86 4.85
CA ASN A 266 -23.03 -13.83 5.07
C ASN A 266 -23.62 -12.41 5.05
N LYS A 267 -23.28 -11.64 6.09
CA LYS A 267 -23.63 -10.23 6.28
C LYS A 267 -22.49 -9.32 5.89
N LEU A 268 -22.82 -8.11 5.45
CA LEU A 268 -21.91 -7.02 5.10
C LEU A 268 -21.28 -6.42 6.36
N ILE A 269 -19.96 -6.23 6.40
CA ILE A 269 -19.24 -5.79 7.62
C ILE A 269 -18.96 -4.28 7.61
N GLN A 270 -19.22 -3.61 8.73
CA GLN A 270 -18.70 -2.28 9.03
C GLN A 270 -17.17 -2.32 9.19
N HIS A 271 -16.44 -1.83 8.20
CA HIS A 271 -15.01 -1.52 8.37
C HIS A 271 -14.82 -0.18 9.08
N ASN A 272 -13.64 0.02 9.66
CA ASN A 272 -13.22 1.30 10.26
C ASN A 272 -12.83 2.29 9.15
N VAL A 273 -13.85 2.82 8.48
CA VAL A 273 -13.75 3.91 7.49
C VAL A 273 -14.41 5.12 8.10
N ARG A 274 -13.77 6.28 8.04
CA ARG A 274 -14.25 7.51 8.69
C ARG A 274 -14.27 8.70 7.75
N ASP A 275 -15.29 9.53 7.91
CA ASP A 275 -15.41 10.84 7.27
C ASP A 275 -14.41 11.85 7.86
N ILE A 276 -14.41 13.08 7.35
CA ILE A 276 -13.50 14.14 7.81
C ILE A 276 -13.66 14.52 9.29
N ASP A 277 -14.85 14.33 9.85
CA ASP A 277 -15.18 14.64 11.24
C ASP A 277 -14.88 13.45 12.19
N GLY A 278 -14.62 12.27 11.63
CA GLY A 278 -14.25 11.06 12.34
C GLY A 278 -15.40 10.08 12.59
N ASN A 279 -16.60 10.33 12.07
CA ASN A 279 -17.74 9.42 12.18
C ASN A 279 -17.54 8.20 11.26
N LEU A 280 -18.15 7.06 11.61
CA LEU A 280 -18.04 5.86 10.77
C LEU A 280 -18.90 5.98 9.50
N ILE A 281 -18.26 5.91 8.33
CA ILE A 281 -18.96 5.80 7.06
C ILE A 281 -19.54 4.38 6.94
N PRO A 282 -20.86 4.19 6.79
CA PRO A 282 -21.46 2.87 6.61
C PRO A 282 -21.16 2.32 5.20
N PRO A 283 -21.01 0.98 5.03
CA PRO A 283 -20.51 0.40 3.78
C PRO A 283 -21.31 0.71 2.50
N TRP A 284 -22.59 1.07 2.62
CA TRP A 284 -23.41 1.50 1.48
C TRP A 284 -23.10 2.91 0.99
N LYS A 285 -22.60 3.81 1.86
CA LYS A 285 -22.15 5.16 1.47
C LYS A 285 -20.73 5.17 0.86
N TYR A 286 -19.97 4.07 0.90
CA TYR A 286 -18.59 4.01 0.34
C TYR A 286 -18.48 4.51 -1.11
N HIS A 287 -19.47 4.25 -1.97
CA HIS A 287 -19.46 4.73 -3.36
C HIS A 287 -19.64 6.26 -3.48
N VAL A 288 -20.16 6.92 -2.45
CA VAL A 288 -20.21 8.38 -2.33
C VAL A 288 -18.90 8.88 -1.74
N ASP A 289 -18.53 8.43 -0.55
CA ASP A 289 -17.47 9.08 0.23
C ASP A 289 -16.05 8.67 -0.22
N LEU A 290 -15.88 7.39 -0.57
CA LEU A 290 -14.63 6.84 -1.12
C LEU A 290 -14.61 6.88 -2.66
N ARG A 291 -15.35 7.81 -3.28
CA ARG A 291 -15.36 8.00 -4.74
C ARG A 291 -14.00 8.47 -5.28
N PRO A 292 -13.72 8.28 -6.58
CA PRO A 292 -12.45 8.68 -7.17
C PRO A 292 -12.13 10.16 -6.91
N GLY A 293 -10.88 10.46 -6.60
CA GLY A 293 -10.41 11.78 -6.22
C GLY A 293 -10.49 12.12 -4.72
N THR A 294 -11.12 11.29 -3.88
CA THR A 294 -11.07 11.48 -2.41
C THR A 294 -9.65 11.21 -1.89
N ILE A 295 -9.13 12.08 -1.03
CA ILE A 295 -7.82 11.93 -0.40
C ILE A 295 -8.00 11.24 0.96
N VAL A 296 -7.23 10.18 1.19
CA VAL A 296 -7.33 9.33 2.38
C VAL A 296 -5.98 9.12 3.07
N LEU A 297 -6.04 8.94 4.38
CA LEU A 297 -4.96 8.40 5.21
C LEU A 297 -5.35 7.00 5.69
N ILE A 298 -4.50 6.00 5.50
CA ILE A 298 -4.81 4.61 5.82
C ILE A 298 -3.78 4.03 6.79
N GLU A 299 -4.20 3.50 7.94
CA GLU A 299 -3.37 2.61 8.75
C GLU A 299 -3.52 1.18 8.23
N ALA A 300 -2.41 0.52 7.90
CA ALA A 300 -2.38 -0.81 7.30
C ALA A 300 -1.19 -1.66 7.82
N THR A 301 -1.29 -2.99 7.67
CA THR A 301 -0.12 -3.88 7.80
C THR A 301 0.22 -4.54 6.47
N ILE A 302 1.51 -4.74 6.22
CA ILE A 302 2.05 -5.36 5.00
C ILE A 302 2.24 -6.86 5.24
N HIS A 303 1.87 -7.68 4.27
CA HIS A 303 2.02 -9.14 4.29
C HIS A 303 2.56 -9.63 2.94
N CYS A 304 3.34 -10.72 2.93
CA CYS A 304 3.55 -11.50 1.71
C CYS A 304 3.18 -12.96 1.95
N TYR A 305 2.12 -13.41 1.27
CA TYR A 305 1.65 -14.78 1.32
C TYR A 305 2.40 -15.65 0.30
N ASN A 306 3.05 -16.70 0.77
CA ASN A 306 3.83 -17.62 -0.03
C ASN A 306 2.99 -18.86 -0.34
N MET A 307 2.50 -18.98 -1.58
CA MET A 307 1.56 -20.03 -1.98
C MET A 307 2.15 -20.94 -3.06
N THR A 308 2.41 -22.20 -2.72
CA THR A 308 2.78 -23.23 -3.71
C THR A 308 1.52 -23.80 -4.36
N GLN A 309 1.32 -23.58 -5.67
CA GLN A 309 0.20 -24.17 -6.42
C GLN A 309 0.76 -25.16 -7.47
N GLY A 310 0.73 -26.44 -7.13
CA GLY A 310 1.32 -27.50 -7.95
C GLY A 310 2.84 -27.32 -8.07
N LYS A 311 3.34 -27.13 -9.30
CA LYS A 311 4.78 -26.97 -9.60
C LYS A 311 5.27 -25.51 -9.61
N ARG A 312 4.43 -24.53 -9.25
CA ARG A 312 4.81 -23.09 -9.25
C ARG A 312 4.53 -22.46 -7.89
N ASP A 313 5.56 -21.81 -7.35
CA ASP A 313 5.40 -20.91 -6.21
C ASP A 313 4.88 -19.54 -6.68
N ARG A 314 4.02 -18.95 -5.85
CA ARG A 314 3.45 -17.63 -6.04
C ARG A 314 3.65 -16.80 -4.78
N LYS A 315 3.93 -15.51 -4.95
CA LYS A 315 4.01 -14.52 -3.86
C LYS A 315 2.91 -13.50 -4.03
N TYR A 316 2.12 -13.29 -3.00
CA TYR A 316 1.08 -12.26 -2.97
C TYR A 316 1.43 -11.24 -1.91
N TYR A 317 2.03 -10.13 -2.33
CA TYR A 317 2.25 -8.96 -1.49
C TYR A 317 0.89 -8.26 -1.32
N GLN A 318 0.43 -8.10 -0.07
CA GLN A 318 -0.85 -7.47 0.23
C GLN A 318 -0.67 -6.44 1.35
N ILE A 319 -1.17 -5.23 1.10
CA ILE A 319 -1.41 -4.23 2.12
C ILE A 319 -2.86 -4.44 2.60
N ASN A 320 -3.04 -4.61 3.91
CA ASN A 320 -4.35 -4.82 4.56
C ASN A 320 -4.66 -3.62 5.48
N ALA A 321 -5.72 -2.86 5.18
CA ALA A 321 -6.15 -1.69 5.96
C ALA A 321 -6.85 -2.08 7.28
N HIS A 322 -6.51 -1.38 8.36
CA HIS A 322 -7.12 -1.42 9.69
C HIS A 322 -7.95 -0.18 10.01
N ASN A 323 -7.58 0.97 9.44
CA ASN A 323 -8.31 2.23 9.54
C ASN A 323 -8.16 3.02 8.23
N THR A 324 -9.22 3.67 7.76
CA THR A 324 -9.22 4.55 6.58
C THR A 324 -9.91 5.85 6.94
N GLN A 325 -9.15 6.94 7.03
CA GLN A 325 -9.62 8.28 7.35
C GLN A 325 -9.72 9.10 6.07
N VAL A 326 -10.90 9.65 5.75
CA VAL A 326 -11.02 10.69 4.73
C VAL A 326 -10.37 11.98 5.25
N LEU A 327 -9.51 12.59 4.44
CA LEU A 327 -8.87 13.86 4.72
C LEU A 327 -9.48 15.01 3.90
N LEU A 328 -9.85 14.71 2.65
CA LEU A 328 -10.54 15.64 1.76
C LEU A 328 -11.46 14.85 0.82
N PRO A 329 -12.79 15.05 0.90
CA PRO A 329 -13.72 14.43 -0.05
C PRO A 329 -13.41 14.82 -1.49
N SER A 330 -13.77 13.95 -2.42
CA SER A 330 -13.77 14.28 -3.84
C SER A 330 -14.84 15.31 -4.19
N LYS A 331 -14.59 16.14 -5.20
CA LYS A 331 -15.64 16.91 -5.89
C LYS A 331 -16.03 16.31 -7.26
N PHE A 332 -15.39 15.23 -7.70
CA PHE A 332 -15.85 14.48 -8.87
C PHE A 332 -17.29 13.94 -8.65
N PRO A 333 -18.08 13.75 -9.73
CA PRO A 333 -19.39 13.11 -9.66
C PRO A 333 -19.34 11.74 -8.97
N VAL A 334 -20.44 11.36 -8.32
CA VAL A 334 -20.59 10.03 -7.71
C VAL A 334 -20.75 8.99 -8.81
N GLU A 335 -19.77 8.10 -8.94
CA GLU A 335 -19.89 6.87 -9.74
C GLU A 335 -20.86 5.92 -9.02
N VAL A 336 -22.14 5.95 -9.41
CA VAL A 336 -23.16 5.06 -8.83
C VAL A 336 -22.91 3.62 -9.30
N PRO A 337 -22.68 2.64 -8.38
CA PRO A 337 -22.47 1.25 -8.74
C PRO A 337 -23.64 0.67 -9.52
N VAL A 338 -23.35 0.10 -10.70
CA VAL A 338 -24.35 -0.58 -11.53
C VAL A 338 -24.48 -2.04 -11.07
N ARG A 339 -25.71 -2.50 -10.86
CA ARG A 339 -25.97 -3.91 -10.53
C ARG A 339 -25.38 -4.83 -11.61
N PRO A 340 -24.58 -5.85 -11.25
CA PRO A 340 -24.08 -6.81 -12.22
C PRO A 340 -25.22 -7.61 -12.84
N GLU A 341 -25.53 -7.34 -14.11
CA GLU A 341 -26.36 -8.23 -14.91
C GLU A 341 -25.54 -9.47 -15.29
N ALA A 342 -26.08 -10.67 -15.06
CA ALA A 342 -25.50 -11.86 -15.68
C ALA A 342 -25.78 -11.76 -17.18
N ALA A 343 -24.73 -11.49 -17.96
CA ALA A 343 -24.80 -11.44 -19.43
C ALA A 343 -25.58 -12.66 -19.95
N ALA A 344 -26.73 -12.39 -20.57
CA ALA A 344 -27.75 -13.42 -20.80
C ALA A 344 -27.18 -14.58 -21.62
N ALA A 345 -27.05 -15.75 -20.98
CA ALA A 345 -26.24 -16.88 -21.42
C ALA A 345 -26.82 -17.67 -22.64
N GLY A 346 -27.59 -17.00 -23.50
CA GLY A 346 -28.24 -17.57 -24.68
C GLY A 346 -28.22 -16.70 -25.94
N CYS A 347 -27.64 -15.48 -25.92
CA CYS A 347 -27.64 -14.59 -27.09
C CYS A 347 -26.24 -14.15 -27.59
N ALA A 348 -25.16 -14.71 -27.06
CA ALA A 348 -23.86 -14.66 -27.72
C ALA A 348 -23.88 -15.61 -28.94
N GLY A 349 -24.21 -15.07 -30.12
CA GLY A 349 -24.08 -15.78 -31.39
C GLY A 349 -22.63 -16.26 -31.62
N GLN A 350 -22.45 -17.32 -32.42
CA GLN A 350 -21.19 -18.05 -32.58
C GLN A 350 -20.02 -17.23 -33.16
N GLN A 351 -19.41 -16.35 -32.36
CA GLN A 351 -18.06 -15.87 -32.61
C GLN A 351 -17.08 -16.94 -32.12
N THR A 352 -16.30 -17.47 -33.06
CA THR A 352 -15.46 -18.64 -32.82
C THR A 352 -14.22 -18.29 -32.00
N LEU A 353 -14.03 -19.05 -30.92
CA LEU A 353 -12.95 -18.88 -29.92
C LEU A 353 -11.51 -18.63 -30.46
N PRO A 354 -11.05 -19.15 -31.63
CA PRO A 354 -9.75 -18.79 -32.20
C PRO A 354 -9.42 -17.28 -32.29
N ASP A 355 -10.35 -16.38 -32.64
CA ASP A 355 -9.97 -15.00 -32.98
C ASP A 355 -9.60 -14.13 -31.76
N LEU A 356 -10.07 -14.50 -30.56
CA LEU A 356 -9.69 -13.82 -29.30
C LEU A 356 -8.33 -14.31 -28.75
N LEU A 357 -7.87 -15.50 -29.13
CA LEU A 357 -6.53 -15.98 -28.77
C LEU A 357 -5.43 -15.39 -29.68
N ALA A 358 -5.79 -14.92 -30.89
CA ALA A 358 -4.86 -14.32 -31.84
C ALA A 358 -4.40 -12.89 -31.47
N LYS A 359 -5.07 -12.21 -30.52
CA LYS A 359 -4.87 -10.78 -30.21
C LYS A 359 -4.22 -10.49 -28.85
N ASN A 360 -3.65 -11.50 -28.18
CA ASN A 360 -2.70 -11.27 -27.09
C ASN A 360 -1.29 -11.05 -27.68
N PRO A 361 -0.74 -9.82 -27.72
CA PRO A 361 0.66 -9.63 -28.08
C PRO A 361 1.54 -10.32 -27.03
N ALA A 362 2.30 -11.33 -27.46
CA ALA A 362 3.23 -12.01 -26.57
C ALA A 362 4.24 -11.01 -26.00
N THR A 363 4.50 -11.08 -24.69
CA THR A 363 5.44 -10.19 -24.01
C THR A 363 6.78 -10.15 -24.74
N PRO A 364 7.30 -8.94 -25.10
CA PRO A 364 8.42 -8.84 -26.03
C PRO A 364 9.67 -9.48 -25.42
N LYS A 365 10.15 -10.57 -26.04
CA LYS A 365 11.39 -11.26 -25.66
C LYS A 365 12.63 -10.46 -26.05
N SER A 366 12.78 -9.27 -25.48
CA SER A 366 13.97 -8.42 -25.65
C SER A 366 15.15 -9.01 -24.86
N ARG A 367 15.82 -10.00 -25.44
CA ARG A 367 17.22 -10.28 -25.12
C ARG A 367 18.08 -9.26 -25.86
N LYS A 368 18.52 -8.22 -25.16
CA LYS A 368 19.81 -7.57 -25.43
C LYS A 368 20.76 -7.91 -24.29
N THR A 369 21.99 -8.29 -24.64
CA THR A 369 22.97 -8.86 -23.72
C THR A 369 24.23 -8.00 -23.67
N VAL A 370 24.70 -7.75 -22.45
CA VAL A 370 26.06 -7.30 -22.09
C VAL A 370 26.42 -5.86 -22.48
N ALA A 371 27.12 -5.20 -21.54
CA ALA A 371 27.89 -3.95 -21.66
C ALA A 371 27.24 -2.75 -22.37
N ASP A 372 26.80 -1.75 -21.58
CA ASP A 372 27.46 -0.43 -21.52
C ASP A 372 26.60 0.57 -20.75
N PHE A 373 26.97 0.86 -19.49
CA PHE A 373 26.54 2.07 -18.77
C PHE A 373 27.51 2.41 -17.62
N THR A 374 28.78 2.62 -17.97
CA THR A 374 29.82 3.08 -17.04
C THR A 374 30.60 4.23 -17.70
N ARG A 375 30.79 5.35 -16.96
CA ARG A 375 31.52 6.59 -17.34
C ARG A 375 30.77 7.63 -18.19
N ILE A 376 30.04 8.51 -17.51
CA ILE A 376 30.33 9.96 -17.55
C ILE A 376 30.36 10.40 -16.06
N ALA A 377 31.47 10.72 -15.40
CA ALA A 377 32.73 11.38 -15.75
C ALA A 377 32.67 12.92 -15.77
N SER A 378 32.60 13.51 -14.56
CA SER A 378 33.43 14.64 -14.09
C SER A 378 33.77 15.80 -15.06
N ALA A 379 33.16 16.96 -14.84
CA ALA A 379 33.66 18.29 -15.21
C ALA A 379 33.09 19.37 -14.25
N LEU A 380 33.63 20.61 -14.26
CA LEU A 380 33.33 21.73 -13.31
C LEU A 380 33.88 21.48 -11.89
N SER A 381 35.18 21.58 -11.59
CA SER A 381 36.24 22.53 -11.97
C SER A 381 36.05 23.97 -11.44
N LYS A 382 36.80 24.31 -10.38
CA LYS A 382 36.96 25.67 -9.84
C LYS A 382 37.81 26.54 -10.78
N PRO A 383 37.58 27.86 -10.78
CA PRO A 383 38.61 28.83 -10.39
C PRO A 383 38.11 29.66 -9.18
N SER A 384 38.89 30.15 -8.22
CA SER A 384 40.27 30.67 -8.13
C SER A 384 40.31 32.21 -8.03
N ILE A 385 40.48 32.68 -6.79
CA ILE A 385 41.24 33.87 -6.38
C ILE A 385 40.97 35.21 -7.13
N ILE A 386 40.34 36.15 -6.41
CA ILE A 386 40.73 37.57 -6.44
C ILE A 386 41.05 37.99 -5.00
N ALA A 387 42.08 38.80 -4.82
CA ALA A 387 42.50 39.30 -3.50
C ALA A 387 41.80 40.63 -3.16
N GLY A 388 41.46 40.81 -1.88
CA GLY A 388 41.02 42.07 -1.30
C GLY A 388 41.69 42.27 0.06
N THR A 389 42.36 43.40 0.24
CA THR A 389 43.23 43.69 1.40
C THR A 389 42.65 44.76 2.31
N SER A 390 43.25 44.86 3.52
CA SER A 390 43.07 45.91 4.54
C SER A 390 41.78 45.85 5.37
N GLY A 391 41.91 46.24 6.64
CA GLY A 391 40.90 46.07 7.69
C GLY A 391 41.53 46.00 9.08
N GLN A 392 42.32 47.00 9.46
CA GLN A 392 42.89 47.08 10.81
C GLN A 392 41.80 47.43 11.83
N GLY A 393 41.75 46.70 12.95
CA GLY A 393 40.86 46.97 14.07
C GLY A 393 41.47 46.43 15.36
N SER A 394 42.15 47.28 16.12
CA SER A 394 42.84 46.91 17.37
C SER A 394 42.07 47.42 18.58
N SER A 395 41.86 46.55 19.58
CA SER A 395 41.94 46.93 21.00
C SER A 395 41.84 45.73 21.96
N VAL A 396 42.62 45.82 23.05
CA VAL A 396 42.31 45.46 24.45
C VAL A 396 41.23 44.39 24.70
N GLY A 397 41.45 43.27 25.40
CA GLY A 397 42.60 42.84 26.22
C GLY A 397 42.26 42.77 27.72
N SER A 398 42.33 41.60 28.35
CA SER A 398 42.29 41.41 29.82
C SER A 398 42.80 40.01 30.21
N LYS A 399 43.22 39.85 31.48
CA LYS A 399 44.03 38.72 31.97
C LYS A 399 43.67 38.35 33.43
N MET A 400 43.29 37.10 33.68
CA MET A 400 43.36 36.34 34.95
C MET A 400 43.20 34.85 34.53
N GLU A 401 43.97 33.83 34.96
CA GLU A 401 44.63 33.45 36.23
C GLU A 401 43.68 32.88 37.30
N GLY A 402 44.00 31.66 37.76
CA GLY A 402 43.19 30.82 38.66
C GLY A 402 42.22 29.89 37.92
N GLY A 403 42.03 28.61 38.28
CA GLY A 403 42.74 27.78 39.27
C GLY A 403 41.89 26.54 39.65
N GLU A 404 42.54 25.41 39.98
CA GLU A 404 41.94 24.15 40.53
C GLU A 404 40.95 23.43 39.57
N ASP A 405 41.09 22.16 39.13
CA ASP A 405 41.74 20.91 39.61
C ASP A 405 40.88 20.04 40.55
N VAL A 406 39.91 19.29 40.00
CA VAL A 406 39.33 18.05 40.58
C VAL A 406 38.87 17.09 39.45
N GLY A 407 39.07 15.77 39.63
CA GLY A 407 38.05 14.79 39.24
C GLY A 407 38.23 13.95 37.96
N SER A 408 39.33 13.20 37.81
CA SER A 408 39.42 12.21 36.72
C SER A 408 38.56 10.97 36.98
N LEU A 409 37.65 10.60 36.06
CA LEU A 409 37.02 9.28 36.01
C LEU A 409 37.06 8.71 34.58
N GLY A 410 38.05 7.86 34.31
CA GLY A 410 38.29 7.32 32.97
C GLY A 410 37.62 5.97 32.71
N PHE A 411 36.62 5.94 31.82
CA PHE A 411 36.04 4.68 31.32
C PHE A 411 36.67 4.23 29.99
N LYS A 412 37.69 3.35 30.06
CA LYS A 412 38.27 2.68 28.88
C LYS A 412 37.46 1.43 28.49
N GLY A 413 36.38 1.62 27.73
CA GLY A 413 35.47 0.55 27.29
C GLY A 413 35.66 0.04 25.84
N LYS A 414 36.84 -0.42 25.43
CA LYS A 414 37.06 -0.98 24.06
C LYS A 414 36.56 -2.43 23.91
N GLY A 415 35.24 -2.63 23.95
CA GLY A 415 34.61 -3.94 23.69
C GLY A 415 34.41 -4.25 22.21
N LYS A 416 35.23 -5.14 21.61
CA LYS A 416 34.92 -5.75 20.31
C LYS A 416 33.98 -6.96 20.50
N ALA A 417 32.73 -6.82 20.11
CA ALA A 417 31.75 -7.91 20.15
C ALA A 417 31.95 -8.92 19.01
N THR A 418 32.85 -9.88 19.18
CA THR A 418 33.06 -10.97 18.21
C THR A 418 32.02 -12.08 18.43
N ILE A 419 30.96 -12.09 17.63
CA ILE A 419 29.95 -13.16 17.64
C ILE A 419 30.59 -14.45 17.10
N ARG A 420 30.90 -15.40 17.99
CA ARG A 420 31.30 -16.76 17.62
C ARG A 420 30.07 -17.62 17.38
N ILE A 421 29.81 -17.97 16.12
CA ILE A 421 28.84 -19.01 15.76
C ILE A 421 29.43 -20.37 16.13
N PRO A 422 28.76 -21.21 16.95
CA PRO A 422 29.23 -22.55 17.24
C PRO A 422 28.99 -23.47 16.03
N VAL A 423 30.06 -23.96 15.41
CA VAL A 423 30.00 -24.99 14.37
C VAL A 423 29.74 -26.35 15.03
N GLY A 424 28.50 -26.83 14.95
CA GLY A 424 28.08 -28.12 15.51
C GLY A 424 28.51 -29.31 14.65
N ASP A 425 29.60 -29.98 15.04
CA ASP A 425 30.18 -31.13 14.35
C ASP A 425 29.26 -32.38 14.46
N SER A 426 28.34 -32.56 13.52
CA SER A 426 27.29 -33.59 13.56
C SER A 426 27.61 -34.84 12.73
N LYS A 427 28.69 -35.53 13.11
CA LYS A 427 29.09 -36.83 12.52
C LYS A 427 28.04 -37.93 12.78
N ARG A 428 27.16 -38.19 11.81
CA ARG A 428 26.32 -39.40 11.77
C ARG A 428 26.96 -40.50 10.90
N PRO A 429 27.19 -41.72 11.41
CA PRO A 429 27.77 -42.79 10.61
C PRO A 429 26.76 -43.38 9.61
N ARG A 430 27.25 -43.72 8.42
CA ARG A 430 26.50 -44.47 7.40
C ARG A 430 26.35 -45.94 7.83
N LYS A 431 25.13 -46.46 7.98
CA LYS A 431 24.90 -47.92 7.94
C LYS A 431 24.87 -48.39 6.48
N LYS A 432 25.78 -49.28 6.11
CA LYS A 432 25.69 -50.15 4.92
C LYS A 432 25.35 -51.56 5.39
N ALA A 433 24.26 -52.14 4.88
CA ALA A 433 23.95 -53.57 4.86
C ALA A 433 22.62 -53.74 4.09
N ARG A 434 22.36 -54.82 3.36
CA ARG A 434 23.23 -55.81 2.70
C ARG A 434 22.33 -56.40 1.60
N VAL A 435 22.78 -56.42 0.35
CA VAL A 435 22.04 -57.14 -0.70
C VAL A 435 22.51 -58.57 -0.66
N GLU A 436 21.59 -59.51 -0.51
CA GLU A 436 21.84 -60.93 -0.74
C GLU A 436 20.84 -61.39 -1.80
N VAL A 437 21.37 -62.08 -2.81
CA VAL A 437 20.60 -62.78 -3.82
C VAL A 437 20.78 -64.26 -3.50
N SER A 438 19.68 -64.99 -3.43
CA SER A 438 19.67 -66.45 -3.40
C SER A 438 18.90 -66.94 -4.62
N GLU A 439 19.64 -67.37 -5.64
CA GLU A 439 19.08 -68.23 -6.68
C GLU A 439 18.99 -69.64 -6.11
N ASP A 440 17.79 -70.22 -6.11
CA ASP A 440 17.57 -71.66 -6.08
C ASP A 440 16.17 -71.89 -6.65
N GLY A 441 16.02 -72.90 -7.52
CA GLY A 441 14.77 -73.17 -8.21
C GLY A 441 14.55 -74.66 -8.39
N MET A 442 13.28 -75.08 -8.30
CA MET A 442 12.80 -76.39 -8.75
C MET A 442 11.34 -76.28 -9.15
N ASP A 443 11.06 -76.52 -10.43
CA ASP A 443 9.75 -77.02 -10.85
C ASP A 443 9.60 -78.48 -10.43
N VAL A 444 8.36 -78.92 -10.14
CA VAL A 444 7.79 -80.22 -10.57
C VAL A 444 6.36 -80.38 -9.99
N VAL A 445 5.45 -80.89 -10.82
CA VAL A 445 3.97 -81.01 -10.66
C VAL A 445 3.20 -79.71 -10.88
#